data_AF-A0AAX4K2T3-F1
#
_entry.id   AF-A0AAX4K2T3-F1
#
_cell.length_a   1.000
_cell.length_b   1.000
_cell.length_c   1.000
_cell.angle_alpha   90.00
_cell.angle_beta   90.00
_cell.angle_gamma   90.00
#
_symmetry.space_group_name_H-M   'P 1'
#
loop_
_entity.id
_entity.type
_entity.pdbx_description
1 polymer ?
#
loop_
_entity_poly.entity_id
_entity_poly.type
_entity_poly.pdbx_seq_one_letter_code
_entity_poly.pdbx_strand_id
1 'polypeptide(L)'
;MGKRPWVFWIHGGAWIYGQHYHPNPWVIPAFRSLSYHIVSITYRFIPQVGVDEISSDTSLAYEWCKKNLGSILGEDNIDLGNYISAGESAGGSLCLWSGNHFKPKPKVVLTLYATSFFDDPYYSKPFERMTLPNFGTSEFKIVNVLMKDTNNPKNAVVTNPYTLDLPSFKSIEDLALYLGLDLNDNYHQNFFNKNKIEKFFERSDFNLYLWKNGISQSIIFRKKYFDENPQIEYGYGYQREMEKLSAMYFIKDNEFDYPPTILIHGKKDNAVPLHQSTNLGKKLKKMNIPLKEIYVQGKKHMFDVNISGPEDPLWDVVVVPVIQFVKDHIEVTQPRVVVDKPYRQARL
;
A
#
# COMPACT_ATOMS: atom_id res chain seq x y z
N MET A 1 9.46 -18.07 -22.73
CA MET A 1 9.98 -17.34 -21.55
C MET A 1 9.38 -18.04 -20.34
N GLY A 2 10.18 -18.53 -19.39
CA GLY A 2 9.65 -19.30 -18.24
C GLY A 2 8.74 -18.47 -17.32
N LYS A 3 8.17 -19.12 -16.29
CA LYS A 3 7.28 -18.47 -15.30
C LYS A 3 7.93 -17.22 -14.71
N ARG A 4 7.17 -16.14 -14.60
CA ARG A 4 7.66 -14.83 -14.15
C ARG A 4 7.16 -14.49 -12.75
N PRO A 5 8.03 -14.01 -11.85
CA PRO A 5 7.60 -13.46 -10.56
C PRO A 5 6.66 -12.27 -10.73
N TRP A 6 6.02 -11.88 -9.62
CA TRP A 6 5.07 -10.78 -9.64
C TRP A 6 5.15 -9.88 -8.40
N VAL A 7 4.67 -8.66 -8.54
CA VAL A 7 4.57 -7.67 -7.47
C VAL A 7 3.10 -7.54 -7.08
N PHE A 8 2.80 -7.84 -5.82
CA PHE A 8 1.53 -7.53 -5.18
C PHE A 8 1.64 -6.13 -4.56
N TRP A 9 1.14 -5.12 -5.27
CA TRP A 9 1.22 -3.72 -4.87
C TRP A 9 0.01 -3.28 -4.05
N ILE A 10 0.27 -2.71 -2.87
CA ILE A 10 -0.75 -2.21 -1.94
C ILE A 10 -0.55 -0.71 -1.79
N HIS A 11 -1.47 0.07 -2.35
CA HIS A 11 -1.39 1.53 -2.33
C HIS A 11 -1.49 2.12 -0.91
N GLY A 12 -0.92 3.29 -0.72
CA GLY A 12 -1.06 4.14 0.46
C GLY A 12 -2.41 4.84 0.50
N GLY A 13 -2.61 5.76 1.44
CA GLY A 13 -3.91 6.44 1.48
C GLY A 13 -4.39 6.96 2.81
N ALA A 14 -3.61 6.76 3.87
CA ALA A 14 -4.09 6.78 5.25
C ALA A 14 -5.33 5.86 5.46
N TRP A 15 -5.54 4.89 4.57
CA TRP A 15 -6.77 4.08 4.44
C TRP A 15 -8.07 4.89 4.22
N ILE A 16 -7.96 6.16 3.84
CA ILE A 16 -9.07 7.07 3.58
C ILE A 16 -9.26 7.27 2.07
N TYR A 17 -8.18 7.23 1.30
CA TYR A 17 -8.19 7.37 -0.15
C TYR A 17 -7.12 6.47 -0.78
N GLY A 18 -6.92 6.58 -2.09
CA GLY A 18 -6.00 5.78 -2.90
C GLY A 18 -6.69 5.10 -4.09
N GLN A 19 -5.89 4.61 -5.02
CA GLN A 19 -6.36 3.95 -6.23
C GLN A 19 -5.50 2.73 -6.56
N HIS A 20 -6.07 1.80 -7.33
CA HIS A 20 -5.36 0.58 -7.76
C HIS A 20 -4.83 0.65 -9.19
N TYR A 21 -5.16 1.68 -9.98
CA TYR A 21 -4.84 1.66 -11.42
C TYR A 21 -3.35 1.71 -11.72
N HIS A 22 -2.57 2.46 -10.92
CA HIS A 22 -1.13 2.59 -11.13
C HIS A 22 -0.41 2.60 -9.78
N PRO A 23 0.69 1.82 -9.63
CA PRO A 23 1.60 1.97 -8.49
C PRO A 23 2.43 3.25 -8.65
N ASN A 24 3.29 3.56 -7.67
CA ASN A 24 4.19 4.71 -7.77
C ASN A 24 5.04 4.66 -9.06
N PRO A 25 5.37 5.81 -9.68
CA PRO A 25 5.86 5.85 -11.07
C PRO A 25 7.12 5.02 -11.34
N TRP A 26 7.98 4.83 -10.34
CA TRP A 26 9.21 4.04 -10.48
C TRP A 26 8.97 2.53 -10.52
N VAL A 27 7.84 2.05 -10.00
CA VAL A 27 7.55 0.62 -9.79
C VAL A 27 7.46 -0.12 -11.12
N ILE A 28 6.72 0.45 -12.10
CA ILE A 28 6.57 -0.17 -13.42
C ILE A 28 7.93 -0.27 -14.12
N PRO A 29 8.70 0.82 -14.33
CA PRO A 29 10.03 0.73 -14.93
C PRO A 29 10.98 -0.22 -14.18
N ALA A 30 10.96 -0.22 -12.84
CA ALA A 30 11.83 -1.07 -12.04
C ALA A 30 11.55 -2.56 -12.25
N PHE A 31 10.30 -3.00 -12.07
CA PHE A 31 9.98 -4.42 -12.08
C PHE A 31 9.69 -4.99 -13.47
N ARG A 32 9.20 -4.18 -14.40
CA ARG A 32 9.07 -4.61 -15.81
C ARG A 32 10.42 -4.85 -16.46
N SER A 33 11.47 -4.12 -16.05
CA SER A 33 12.85 -4.40 -16.48
C SER A 33 13.34 -5.81 -16.08
N LEU A 34 12.72 -6.39 -15.04
CA LEU A 34 12.97 -7.76 -14.56
C LEU A 34 11.99 -8.78 -15.15
N SER A 35 11.12 -8.35 -16.07
CA SER A 35 10.02 -9.16 -16.62
C SER A 35 8.98 -9.60 -15.58
N TYR A 36 8.82 -8.87 -14.48
CA TYR A 36 7.82 -9.21 -13.46
C TYR A 36 6.43 -8.73 -13.88
N HIS A 37 5.40 -9.46 -13.47
CA HIS A 37 4.03 -8.94 -13.50
C HIS A 37 3.82 -8.00 -12.32
N ILE A 38 2.91 -7.03 -12.47
CA ILE A 38 2.58 -6.09 -11.40
C ILE A 38 1.06 -6.11 -11.27
N VAL A 39 0.58 -6.39 -10.06
CA VAL A 39 -0.83 -6.44 -9.72
C VAL A 39 -1.04 -5.51 -8.54
N SER A 40 -1.74 -4.42 -8.80
CA SER A 40 -2.11 -3.44 -7.79
C SER A 40 -3.53 -3.71 -7.33
N ILE A 41 -3.73 -3.68 -6.02
CA ILE A 41 -5.01 -4.03 -5.38
C ILE A 41 -5.59 -2.81 -4.67
N THR A 42 -6.86 -2.93 -4.28
CA THR A 42 -7.48 -1.96 -3.38
C THR A 42 -8.21 -2.66 -2.24
N TYR A 43 -8.61 -1.86 -1.26
CA TYR A 43 -9.31 -2.26 -0.04
C TYR A 43 -10.36 -1.19 0.28
N ARG A 44 -11.38 -1.55 1.07
CA ARG A 44 -12.38 -0.59 1.54
C ARG A 44 -11.76 0.46 2.48
N PHE A 45 -12.25 1.68 2.43
CA PHE A 45 -11.70 2.80 3.20
C PHE A 45 -12.46 3.10 4.49
N ILE A 46 -11.74 3.61 5.50
CA ILE A 46 -12.33 4.20 6.71
C ILE A 46 -13.10 5.48 6.34
N PRO A 47 -14.17 5.87 7.06
CA PRO A 47 -14.65 5.29 8.33
C PRO A 47 -15.68 4.15 8.17
N GLN A 48 -16.08 3.82 6.95
CA GLN A 48 -17.11 2.80 6.72
C GLN A 48 -16.66 1.40 7.15
N VAL A 49 -15.36 1.14 7.08
CA VAL A 49 -14.73 -0.08 7.57
C VAL A 49 -13.61 0.22 8.55
N GLY A 50 -13.14 -0.79 9.27
CA GLY A 50 -12.00 -0.73 10.19
C GLY A 50 -10.87 -1.62 9.70
N VAL A 51 -9.84 -1.75 10.53
CA VAL A 51 -8.60 -2.45 10.19
C VAL A 51 -8.78 -3.95 9.90
N ASP A 52 -9.73 -4.60 10.57
CA ASP A 52 -10.06 -6.01 10.33
C ASP A 52 -10.61 -6.22 8.92
N GLU A 53 -11.52 -5.35 8.44
CA GLU A 53 -12.03 -5.45 7.07
C GLU A 53 -10.99 -5.02 6.02
N ILE A 54 -10.15 -4.01 6.31
CA ILE A 54 -9.07 -3.58 5.40
C ILE A 54 -8.05 -4.72 5.19
N SER A 55 -7.62 -5.36 6.28
CA SER A 55 -6.70 -6.50 6.21
C SER A 55 -7.36 -7.73 5.58
N SER A 56 -8.66 -7.94 5.82
CA SER A 56 -9.45 -8.98 5.15
C SER A 56 -9.55 -8.75 3.64
N ASP A 57 -9.84 -7.53 3.18
CA ASP A 57 -9.88 -7.17 1.77
C ASP A 57 -8.53 -7.41 1.09
N THR A 58 -7.45 -7.04 1.78
CA THR A 58 -6.07 -7.27 1.31
C THR A 58 -5.78 -8.76 1.15
N SER A 59 -6.24 -9.58 2.09
CA SER A 59 -6.10 -11.04 2.02
C SER A 59 -6.95 -11.66 0.91
N LEU A 60 -8.20 -11.20 0.76
CA LEU A 60 -9.09 -11.65 -0.31
C LEU A 60 -8.52 -11.30 -1.68
N ALA A 61 -7.93 -10.12 -1.84
CA ALA A 61 -7.26 -9.71 -3.07
C ALA A 61 -6.04 -10.60 -3.37
N TYR A 62 -5.24 -10.95 -2.36
CA TYR A 62 -4.14 -11.90 -2.52
C TYR A 62 -4.63 -13.28 -2.96
N GLU A 63 -5.62 -13.86 -2.28
CA GLU A 63 -6.21 -15.15 -2.63
C GLU A 63 -6.83 -15.14 -4.03
N TRP A 64 -7.48 -14.03 -4.40
CA TRP A 64 -7.99 -13.85 -5.75
C TRP A 64 -6.86 -13.86 -6.78
N CYS A 65 -5.75 -13.17 -6.52
CA CYS A 65 -4.58 -13.19 -7.42
C CYS A 65 -4.03 -14.61 -7.58
N LYS A 66 -3.87 -15.33 -6.46
CA LYS A 66 -3.40 -16.72 -6.44
C LYS A 66 -4.31 -17.67 -7.22
N LYS A 67 -5.63 -17.45 -7.17
CA LYS A 67 -6.61 -18.30 -7.86
C LYS A 67 -6.75 -17.99 -9.35
N ASN A 68 -6.59 -16.74 -9.77
CA ASN A 68 -7.03 -16.28 -11.09
C ASN A 68 -5.89 -15.88 -12.04
N LEU A 69 -4.73 -15.41 -11.53
CA LEU A 69 -3.69 -14.87 -12.41
C LEU A 69 -3.09 -15.92 -13.36
N GLY A 70 -3.01 -17.20 -12.95
CA GLY A 70 -2.59 -18.29 -13.82
C GLY A 70 -3.48 -18.42 -15.06
N SER A 71 -4.80 -18.37 -14.87
CA SER A 71 -5.77 -18.39 -15.98
C SER A 71 -5.74 -17.12 -16.83
N ILE A 72 -5.47 -15.96 -16.23
CA ILE A 72 -5.49 -14.66 -16.93
C ILE A 72 -4.22 -14.47 -17.78
N LEU A 73 -3.07 -14.79 -17.21
CA LEU A 73 -1.77 -14.54 -17.82
C LEU A 73 -1.21 -15.75 -18.56
N GLY A 74 -1.77 -16.94 -18.32
CA GLY A 74 -1.26 -18.24 -18.73
C GLY A 74 -0.42 -18.89 -17.63
N GLU A 75 -0.71 -20.16 -17.32
CA GLU A 75 -0.09 -20.91 -16.21
C GLU A 75 1.44 -21.02 -16.31
N ASP A 76 1.97 -20.91 -17.53
CA ASP A 76 3.41 -20.94 -17.83
C ASP A 76 4.06 -19.55 -17.83
N ASN A 77 3.27 -18.48 -17.70
CA ASN A 77 3.75 -17.10 -17.76
C ASN A 77 3.87 -16.43 -16.39
N ILE A 78 3.31 -17.01 -15.32
CA ILE A 78 3.39 -16.46 -13.95
C ILE A 78 3.84 -17.51 -12.94
N ASP A 79 4.73 -17.09 -12.06
CA ASP A 79 5.14 -17.84 -10.87
C ASP A 79 4.41 -17.32 -9.65
N LEU A 80 3.28 -17.96 -9.31
CA LEU A 80 2.48 -17.56 -8.16
C LEU A 80 3.18 -17.78 -6.80
N GLY A 81 4.28 -18.55 -6.76
CA GLY A 81 5.06 -18.81 -5.54
C GLY A 81 6.17 -17.79 -5.30
N ASN A 82 6.60 -17.08 -6.35
CA ASN A 82 7.66 -16.09 -6.29
C ASN A 82 7.09 -14.67 -6.48
N TYR A 83 6.92 -13.95 -5.37
CA TYR A 83 6.30 -12.63 -5.40
C TYR A 83 6.82 -11.69 -4.33
N ILE A 84 6.63 -10.40 -4.58
CA ILE A 84 6.96 -9.30 -3.67
C ILE A 84 5.65 -8.75 -3.11
N SER A 85 5.57 -8.55 -1.80
CA SER A 85 4.53 -7.67 -1.22
C SER A 85 5.12 -6.27 -1.11
N ALA A 86 4.60 -5.32 -1.87
CA ALA A 86 5.16 -3.98 -1.98
C ALA A 86 4.10 -2.90 -1.76
N GLY A 87 4.45 -1.81 -1.09
CA GLY A 87 3.51 -0.73 -0.86
C GLY A 87 4.07 0.43 -0.03
N GLU A 88 3.30 1.51 -0.01
CA GLU A 88 3.71 2.79 0.56
C GLU A 88 2.79 3.25 1.68
N SER A 89 3.33 3.97 2.67
CA SER A 89 2.56 4.59 3.75
C SER A 89 1.64 3.58 4.45
N ALA A 90 0.32 3.83 4.48
CA ALA A 90 -0.69 2.94 5.02
C ALA A 90 -0.74 1.55 4.32
N GLY A 91 -0.48 1.48 3.01
CA GLY A 91 -0.35 0.22 2.27
C GLY A 91 0.94 -0.52 2.60
N GLY A 92 2.00 0.24 2.92
CA GLY A 92 3.25 -0.30 3.46
C GLY A 92 3.03 -1.04 4.79
N SER A 93 2.13 -0.56 5.66
CA SER A 93 1.75 -1.27 6.89
C SER A 93 1.07 -2.62 6.60
N LEU A 94 0.20 -2.68 5.57
CA LEU A 94 -0.40 -3.92 5.10
C LEU A 94 0.61 -4.87 4.46
N CYS A 95 1.67 -4.34 3.83
CA CYS A 95 2.78 -5.15 3.32
C CYS A 95 3.62 -5.77 4.44
N LEU A 96 3.83 -5.04 5.55
CA LEU A 96 4.46 -5.63 6.73
C LEU A 96 3.55 -6.72 7.32
N TRP A 97 2.25 -6.44 7.40
CA TRP A 97 1.27 -7.40 7.89
C TRP A 97 1.24 -8.68 7.04
N SER A 98 1.27 -8.57 5.72
CA SER A 98 1.25 -9.72 4.81
C SER A 98 2.44 -10.68 5.00
N GLY A 99 3.60 -10.17 5.42
CA GLY A 99 4.80 -10.98 5.69
C GLY A 99 4.59 -12.09 6.72
N ASN A 100 3.67 -11.89 7.67
CA ASN A 100 3.30 -12.89 8.67
C ASN A 100 1.99 -13.64 8.36
N HIS A 101 1.11 -13.04 7.55
CA HIS A 101 -0.26 -13.54 7.39
C HIS A 101 -0.51 -14.27 6.08
N PHE A 102 0.27 -14.02 5.02
CA PHE A 102 0.08 -14.69 3.74
C PHE A 102 0.79 -16.04 3.66
N LYS A 103 0.19 -16.97 2.90
CA LYS A 103 0.73 -18.31 2.64
C LYS A 103 0.61 -18.65 1.13
N PRO A 104 1.74 -18.91 0.44
CA PRO A 104 3.12 -18.78 0.90
C PRO A 104 3.48 -17.33 1.25
N LYS A 105 4.45 -17.15 2.14
CA LYS A 105 5.00 -15.83 2.47
C LYS A 105 5.60 -15.16 1.23
N PRO A 106 5.57 -13.82 1.11
CA PRO A 106 6.26 -13.13 0.04
C PRO A 106 7.77 -13.41 0.12
N LYS A 107 8.44 -13.41 -1.02
CA LYS A 107 9.91 -13.56 -1.08
C LYS A 107 10.64 -12.30 -0.65
N VAL A 108 10.01 -11.15 -0.84
CA VAL A 108 10.47 -9.85 -0.35
C VAL A 108 9.27 -9.04 0.13
N VAL A 109 9.41 -8.41 1.30
CA VAL A 109 8.53 -7.33 1.76
C VAL A 109 9.22 -6.00 1.46
N LEU A 110 8.59 -5.16 0.64
CA LEU A 110 9.14 -3.87 0.20
C LEU A 110 8.22 -2.75 0.69
N THR A 111 8.75 -1.86 1.52
CA THR A 111 7.95 -0.78 2.10
C THR A 111 8.57 0.58 1.88
N LEU A 112 7.71 1.56 1.61
CA LEU A 112 8.06 2.97 1.57
C LEU A 112 7.34 3.68 2.71
N TYR A 113 8.10 4.32 3.60
CA TYR A 113 7.63 5.16 4.70
C TYR A 113 6.39 4.58 5.42
N ALA A 114 6.45 3.28 5.72
CA ALA A 114 5.36 2.53 6.35
C ALA A 114 5.25 2.83 7.84
N THR A 115 4.03 2.78 8.36
CA THR A 115 3.80 2.76 9.81
C THR A 115 4.00 1.33 10.32
N SER A 116 4.94 1.14 11.26
CA SER A 116 5.26 -0.18 11.82
C SER A 116 4.62 -0.40 13.20
N PHE A 117 4.13 0.66 13.85
CA PHE A 117 3.34 0.59 15.06
C PHE A 117 2.42 1.81 15.23
N PHE A 118 1.17 1.56 15.64
CA PHE A 118 0.09 2.55 15.63
C PHE A 118 -0.19 3.21 16.99
N ASP A 119 0.38 2.69 18.07
CA ASP A 119 0.29 3.23 19.43
C ASP A 119 1.32 4.35 19.71
N ASP A 120 2.03 4.80 18.67
CA ASP A 120 2.94 5.95 18.73
C ASP A 120 2.19 7.24 19.12
N PRO A 121 2.56 7.92 20.21
CA PRO A 121 1.95 9.18 20.63
C PRO A 121 2.01 10.28 19.56
N TYR A 122 2.88 10.16 18.55
CA TYR A 122 2.90 11.06 17.40
C TYR A 122 1.54 11.17 16.72
N TYR A 123 0.79 10.07 16.56
CA TYR A 123 -0.46 10.06 15.80
C TYR A 123 -1.67 10.60 16.57
N SER A 124 -1.55 10.75 17.90
CA SER A 124 -2.60 11.32 18.75
C SER A 124 -2.44 12.83 18.92
N LYS A 125 -1.42 13.45 18.32
CA LYS A 125 -1.18 14.88 18.41
C LYS A 125 -1.95 15.63 17.32
N PRO A 126 -2.67 16.71 17.66
CA PRO A 126 -3.20 17.65 16.67
C PRO A 126 -2.10 18.23 15.78
N PHE A 127 -2.31 18.23 14.47
CA PHE A 127 -1.43 18.89 13.50
C PHE A 127 -2.08 20.16 12.98
N GLU A 128 -1.52 21.33 13.30
CA GLU A 128 -2.07 22.62 12.86
C GLU A 128 -1.99 22.84 11.35
N ARG A 129 -1.00 22.22 10.68
CA ARG A 129 -0.83 22.33 9.23
C ARG A 129 -0.36 21.01 8.62
N MET A 130 -1.25 20.35 7.89
CA MET A 130 -0.87 19.24 7.03
C MET A 130 0.06 19.74 5.91
N THR A 131 1.03 18.89 5.58
CA THR A 131 2.07 19.18 4.59
C THR A 131 1.86 18.45 3.26
N LEU A 132 0.83 17.61 3.19
CA LEU A 132 0.32 17.02 1.96
C LEU A 132 -0.68 17.98 1.31
N PRO A 133 -0.84 17.95 -0.02
CA PRO A 133 -1.76 18.85 -0.71
C PRO A 133 -3.19 18.68 -0.18
N ASN A 134 -3.82 19.81 0.16
CA ASN A 134 -5.18 19.85 0.66
C ASN A 134 -6.10 20.37 -0.44
N PHE A 135 -7.11 19.59 -0.78
CA PHE A 135 -8.04 19.90 -1.87
C PHE A 135 -9.44 20.25 -1.35
N GLY A 136 -9.75 19.89 -0.10
CA GLY A 136 -11.04 20.19 0.51
C GLY A 136 -11.14 21.63 1.01
N THR A 137 -12.37 22.15 1.09
CA THR A 137 -12.70 23.52 1.53
C THR A 137 -12.98 23.61 3.03
N SER A 138 -13.00 22.47 3.73
CA SER A 138 -13.15 22.33 5.17
C SER A 138 -14.48 22.85 5.73
N GLU A 139 -15.60 22.44 5.13
CA GLU A 139 -16.89 22.58 5.80
C GLU A 139 -17.10 21.44 6.82
N PHE A 140 -17.14 21.80 8.12
CA PHE A 140 -17.39 20.89 9.25
C PHE A 140 -18.63 19.99 9.06
N LYS A 141 -19.58 20.41 8.22
CA LYS A 141 -20.78 19.65 7.87
C LYS A 141 -20.47 18.31 7.19
N ILE A 142 -19.49 18.25 6.29
CA ILE A 142 -19.13 17.04 5.53
C ILE A 142 -18.51 15.99 6.46
N VAL A 143 -17.60 16.42 7.34
CA VAL A 143 -16.98 15.56 8.36
C VAL A 143 -18.04 14.92 9.24
N ASN A 144 -19.06 15.68 9.67
CA ASN A 144 -20.15 15.13 10.47
C ASN A 144 -20.98 14.06 9.74
N VAL A 145 -21.13 14.17 8.42
CA VAL A 145 -21.82 13.14 7.63
C VAL A 145 -20.99 11.86 7.59
N LEU A 146 -19.70 11.95 7.26
CA LEU A 146 -18.82 10.76 7.24
C LEU A 146 -18.66 10.12 8.62
N MET A 147 -18.60 10.92 9.68
CA MET A 147 -18.56 10.42 11.06
C MET A 147 -19.86 9.69 11.45
N LYS A 148 -21.02 10.08 10.90
CA LYS A 148 -22.30 9.37 11.10
C LYS A 148 -22.41 8.08 10.29
N ASP A 149 -21.64 7.94 9.21
CA ASP A 149 -21.58 6.75 8.36
C ASP A 149 -20.44 5.78 8.77
N THR A 150 -19.90 5.95 9.98
CA THR A 150 -18.89 5.04 10.54
C THR A 150 -19.48 3.63 10.69
N ASN A 151 -18.68 2.60 10.38
CA ASN A 151 -19.07 1.19 10.53
C ASN A 151 -20.26 0.75 9.65
N ASN A 152 -20.33 1.26 8.43
CA ASN A 152 -21.32 0.86 7.44
C ASN A 152 -20.66 0.36 6.14
N PRO A 153 -20.24 -0.93 6.07
CA PRO A 153 -19.51 -1.47 4.93
C PRO A 153 -20.23 -1.38 3.59
N LYS A 154 -21.57 -1.24 3.58
CA LYS A 154 -22.37 -1.08 2.35
C LYS A 154 -22.08 0.25 1.64
N ASN A 155 -21.63 1.25 2.39
CA ASN A 155 -21.29 2.57 1.89
C ASN A 155 -19.78 2.74 1.65
N ALA A 156 -18.98 1.69 1.88
CA ALA A 156 -17.54 1.76 1.76
C ALA A 156 -17.11 2.08 0.33
N VAL A 157 -16.13 2.97 0.22
CA VAL A 157 -15.48 3.31 -1.04
C VAL A 157 -14.17 2.52 -1.13
N VAL A 158 -13.83 2.09 -2.35
CA VAL A 158 -12.63 1.30 -2.66
C VAL A 158 -11.73 1.99 -3.69
N THR A 159 -12.07 3.20 -4.13
CA THR A 159 -11.18 3.96 -5.02
C THR A 159 -11.47 5.44 -4.90
N ASN A 160 -10.41 6.21 -4.72
CA ASN A 160 -10.44 7.65 -4.64
C ASN A 160 -9.02 8.18 -4.91
N PRO A 161 -8.74 8.88 -6.01
CA PRO A 161 -7.37 9.29 -6.37
C PRO A 161 -6.67 10.06 -5.24
N TYR A 162 -5.34 10.06 -5.25
CA TYR A 162 -4.60 11.08 -4.53
C TYR A 162 -4.54 12.36 -5.34
N THR A 163 -4.49 13.48 -4.63
CA THR A 163 -4.21 14.81 -5.17
C THR A 163 -2.92 14.91 -5.99
N LEU A 164 -1.88 14.16 -5.59
CA LEU A 164 -0.55 14.16 -6.21
C LEU A 164 -0.46 13.25 -7.43
N ASP A 165 -1.38 12.28 -7.53
CA ASP A 165 -1.47 11.42 -8.71
C ASP A 165 -2.16 12.15 -9.85
N LEU A 166 -2.88 13.25 -9.56
CA LEU A 166 -3.56 14.04 -10.57
C LEU A 166 -2.57 14.93 -11.30
N PRO A 167 -2.47 14.86 -12.65
CA PRO A 167 -1.81 15.93 -13.39
C PRO A 167 -2.55 17.24 -13.15
N SER A 168 -1.91 18.38 -13.40
CA SER A 168 -2.60 19.68 -13.39
C SER A 168 -3.74 19.67 -14.42
N PHE A 169 -4.97 19.43 -13.96
CA PHE A 169 -6.15 19.40 -14.82
C PHE A 169 -6.62 20.83 -15.11
N LYS A 170 -6.93 21.12 -16.37
CA LYS A 170 -7.36 22.46 -16.80
C LYS A 170 -8.87 22.65 -16.64
N SER A 171 -9.62 21.56 -16.52
CA SER A 171 -11.06 21.56 -16.29
C SER A 171 -11.52 20.31 -15.52
N ILE A 172 -12.81 20.27 -15.14
CA ILE A 172 -13.43 19.12 -14.46
C ILE A 172 -13.47 17.90 -15.40
N GLU A 173 -13.56 18.13 -16.70
CA GLU A 173 -13.58 17.09 -17.72
C GLU A 173 -12.23 16.35 -17.79
N ASP A 174 -11.11 17.06 -17.71
CA ASP A 174 -9.77 16.46 -17.65
C ASP A 174 -9.60 15.57 -16.40
N LEU A 175 -10.09 16.05 -15.26
CA LEU A 175 -10.06 15.30 -14.01
C LEU A 175 -10.93 14.04 -14.12
N ALA A 176 -12.14 14.16 -14.64
CA ALA A 176 -13.04 13.03 -14.80
C ALA A 176 -12.48 11.96 -15.75
N LEU A 177 -11.88 12.35 -16.88
CA LEU A 177 -11.18 11.44 -17.78
C LEU A 177 -10.04 10.69 -17.06
N TYR A 178 -9.22 11.41 -16.30
CA TYR A 178 -8.12 10.82 -15.54
C TYR A 178 -8.60 9.80 -14.48
N LEU A 179 -9.76 10.07 -13.86
CA LEU A 179 -10.39 9.20 -12.87
C LEU A 179 -11.18 8.03 -13.46
N GLY A 180 -11.13 7.83 -14.78
CA GLY A 180 -11.91 6.81 -15.46
C GLY A 180 -13.42 7.04 -15.31
N LEU A 181 -13.85 8.30 -15.29
CA LEU A 181 -15.26 8.70 -15.27
C LEU A 181 -15.71 9.00 -16.70
N ASP A 182 -16.76 8.32 -17.15
CA ASP A 182 -17.35 8.59 -18.47
C ASP A 182 -18.21 9.88 -18.43
N LEU A 183 -17.87 10.84 -19.29
CA LEU A 183 -18.52 12.15 -19.40
C LEU A 183 -19.50 12.26 -20.59
N ASN A 184 -19.54 11.27 -21.48
CA ASN A 184 -20.28 11.34 -22.75
C ASN A 184 -21.73 10.83 -22.67
N ASP A 185 -22.11 10.15 -21.59
CA ASP A 185 -23.51 9.97 -21.30
C ASP A 185 -24.11 11.32 -20.88
N ASN A 186 -25.40 11.57 -21.14
CA ASN A 186 -26.11 12.81 -20.79
C ASN A 186 -26.14 13.08 -19.25
N TYR A 187 -24.99 13.39 -18.66
CA TYR A 187 -24.67 13.23 -17.24
C TYR A 187 -24.55 14.53 -16.45
N HIS A 188 -25.03 15.65 -16.98
CA HIS A 188 -25.43 16.75 -16.09
C HIS A 188 -26.67 16.38 -15.26
N GLN A 189 -27.35 15.26 -15.56
CA GLN A 189 -28.56 14.80 -14.86
C GLN A 189 -28.43 13.46 -14.12
N ASN A 190 -27.33 12.72 -14.26
CA ASN A 190 -27.18 11.47 -13.51
C ASN A 190 -26.32 11.69 -12.27
N PHE A 191 -26.97 11.49 -11.12
CA PHE A 191 -26.50 11.71 -9.76
C PHE A 191 -25.16 11.01 -9.42
N PHE A 192 -24.67 10.04 -10.19
CA PHE A 192 -23.57 9.15 -9.80
C PHE A 192 -22.14 9.62 -10.12
N ASN A 193 -21.90 10.57 -11.04
CA ASN A 193 -20.54 11.03 -11.40
C ASN A 193 -20.11 12.29 -10.64
N LYS A 194 -21.01 13.25 -10.39
CA LYS A 194 -20.75 14.39 -9.51
C LYS A 194 -20.35 13.92 -8.10
N ASN A 195 -21.00 12.85 -7.64
CA ASN A 195 -20.72 12.20 -6.37
C ASN A 195 -19.29 11.67 -6.21
N LYS A 196 -18.55 11.30 -7.28
CA LYS A 196 -17.20 10.74 -7.12
C LYS A 196 -16.15 11.83 -6.88
N ILE A 197 -16.22 12.94 -7.61
CA ILE A 197 -15.35 14.10 -7.38
C ILE A 197 -15.69 14.76 -6.05
N GLU A 198 -16.97 14.90 -5.71
CA GLU A 198 -17.38 15.37 -4.37
C GLU A 198 -16.83 14.46 -3.28
N LYS A 199 -17.00 13.13 -3.39
CA LYS A 199 -16.42 12.16 -2.45
C LYS A 199 -14.90 12.27 -2.31
N PHE A 200 -14.18 12.64 -3.37
CA PHE A 200 -12.75 12.89 -3.30
C PHE A 200 -12.41 14.05 -2.36
N PHE A 201 -13.08 15.18 -2.56
CA PHE A 201 -12.94 16.35 -1.70
C PHE A 201 -13.40 16.07 -0.26
N GLU A 202 -14.53 15.37 -0.09
CA GLU A 202 -15.05 15.00 1.22
C GLU A 202 -14.07 14.14 2.03
N ARG A 203 -13.43 13.16 1.39
CA ARG A 203 -12.42 12.30 2.04
C ARG A 203 -11.11 13.04 2.30
N SER A 204 -10.74 13.98 1.44
CA SER A 204 -9.60 14.87 1.69
C SER A 204 -9.84 15.75 2.92
N ASP A 205 -11.03 16.36 3.02
CA ASP A 205 -11.48 17.13 4.20
C ASP A 205 -11.55 16.26 5.45
N PHE A 206 -12.03 15.01 5.31
CA PHE A 206 -12.07 14.06 6.40
C PHE A 206 -10.68 13.75 6.95
N ASN A 207 -9.73 13.41 6.08
CA ASN A 207 -8.35 13.16 6.51
C ASN A 207 -7.75 14.39 7.21
N LEU A 208 -7.90 15.58 6.63
CA LEU A 208 -7.45 16.82 7.25
C LEU A 208 -8.04 17.01 8.65
N TYR A 209 -9.34 16.75 8.80
CA TYR A 209 -10.02 16.83 10.09
C TYR A 209 -9.44 15.85 11.11
N LEU A 210 -9.18 14.59 10.71
CA LEU A 210 -8.60 13.60 11.63
C LEU A 210 -7.24 14.05 12.16
N TRP A 211 -6.36 14.54 11.27
CA TRP A 211 -5.03 15.02 11.64
C TRP A 211 -5.09 16.31 12.46
N LYS A 212 -5.93 17.27 12.09
CA LYS A 212 -6.09 18.54 12.82
C LYS A 212 -6.56 18.32 14.26
N ASN A 213 -7.34 17.28 14.51
CA ASN A 213 -7.87 16.99 15.84
C ASN A 213 -7.08 15.88 16.58
N GLY A 214 -6.08 15.27 15.97
CA GLY A 214 -5.30 14.19 16.59
C GLY A 214 -6.11 12.92 16.86
N ILE A 215 -7.13 12.64 16.04
CA ILE A 215 -8.07 11.53 16.23
C ILE A 215 -7.95 10.43 15.17
N SER A 216 -6.91 10.45 14.33
CA SER A 216 -6.73 9.48 13.23
C SER A 216 -6.76 8.04 13.73
N GLN A 217 -5.94 7.70 14.72
CA GLN A 217 -5.91 6.35 15.30
C GLN A 217 -7.23 5.98 15.96
N SER A 218 -7.89 6.94 16.61
CA SER A 218 -9.18 6.70 17.27
C SER A 218 -10.27 6.30 16.27
N ILE A 219 -10.24 6.86 15.05
CA ILE A 219 -11.17 6.48 13.98
C ILE A 219 -10.75 5.16 13.33
N ILE A 220 -9.48 5.03 12.95
CA ILE A 220 -8.94 3.82 12.29
C ILE A 220 -9.22 2.56 13.14
N PHE A 221 -8.87 2.62 14.42
CA PHE A 221 -8.95 1.50 15.35
C PHE A 221 -10.21 1.54 16.23
N ARG A 222 -11.23 2.29 15.79
CA ARG A 222 -12.58 2.33 16.39
C ARG A 222 -12.58 2.53 17.90
N LYS A 223 -11.78 3.44 18.45
CA LYS A 223 -11.64 3.67 19.90
C LYS A 223 -12.99 3.80 20.62
N LYS A 224 -13.95 4.50 20.02
CA LYS A 224 -15.31 4.69 20.56
C LYS A 224 -15.98 3.36 20.92
N TYR A 225 -15.81 2.31 20.10
CA TYR A 225 -16.36 0.99 20.38
C TYR A 225 -15.82 0.42 21.70
N PHE A 226 -14.53 0.58 21.97
CA PHE A 226 -13.91 0.12 23.21
C PHE A 226 -14.32 1.00 24.41
N ASP A 227 -14.45 2.31 24.21
CA ASP A 227 -14.90 3.24 25.25
C ASP A 227 -16.35 2.94 25.70
N GLU A 228 -17.22 2.54 24.77
CA GLU A 228 -18.61 2.16 25.04
C GLU A 228 -18.75 0.71 25.57
N ASN A 229 -17.70 -0.09 25.48
CA ASN A 229 -17.68 -1.50 25.91
C ASN A 229 -16.47 -1.80 26.81
N PRO A 230 -16.32 -1.12 27.97
CA PRO A 230 -15.16 -1.26 28.85
C PRO A 230 -14.95 -2.69 29.37
N GLN A 231 -15.99 -3.52 29.40
CA GLN A 231 -15.90 -4.94 29.73
C GLN A 231 -15.00 -5.74 28.78
N ILE A 232 -14.76 -5.27 27.56
CA ILE A 232 -13.88 -5.91 26.56
C ILE A 232 -12.39 -5.71 26.92
N GLU A 233 -12.07 -4.76 27.81
CA GLU A 233 -10.70 -4.47 28.24
C GLU A 233 -10.03 -5.67 28.94
N TYR A 234 -10.81 -6.56 29.58
CA TYR A 234 -10.33 -7.85 30.10
C TYR A 234 -10.00 -8.82 28.95
N GLY A 235 -8.86 -8.59 28.30
CA GLY A 235 -8.26 -9.48 27.30
C GLY A 235 -8.27 -8.98 25.87
N TYR A 236 -9.00 -7.93 25.49
CA TYR A 236 -9.04 -7.39 24.12
C TYR A 236 -9.25 -5.86 24.08
N GLY A 237 -8.54 -5.09 24.92
CA GLY A 237 -8.64 -3.63 24.94
C GLY A 237 -8.16 -2.93 23.65
N TYR A 238 -8.46 -1.64 23.52
CA TYR A 238 -8.11 -0.77 22.37
C TYR A 238 -6.64 -0.87 21.93
N GLN A 239 -5.72 -1.07 22.88
CA GLN A 239 -4.30 -1.28 22.58
C GLN A 239 -4.07 -2.51 21.69
N ARG A 240 -4.70 -3.65 22.01
CA ARG A 240 -4.55 -4.89 21.21
C ARG A 240 -5.07 -4.73 19.79
N GLU A 241 -6.08 -3.86 19.59
CA GLU A 241 -6.60 -3.54 18.26
C GLU A 241 -5.53 -2.87 17.39
N MET A 242 -4.75 -1.95 17.95
CA MET A 242 -3.60 -1.33 17.28
C MET A 242 -2.47 -2.33 17.01
N GLU A 243 -2.23 -3.26 17.94
CA GLU A 243 -1.16 -4.27 17.82
C GLU A 243 -1.37 -5.21 16.63
N LYS A 244 -2.63 -5.51 16.24
CA LYS A 244 -2.97 -6.43 15.13
C LYS A 244 -2.31 -6.07 13.79
N LEU A 245 -2.25 -4.77 13.46
CA LEU A 245 -1.62 -4.27 12.23
C LEU A 245 -0.20 -3.73 12.46
N SER A 246 0.28 -3.74 13.70
CA SER A 246 1.59 -3.19 14.04
C SER A 246 2.68 -4.25 13.93
N ALA A 247 3.52 -4.14 12.91
CA ALA A 247 4.66 -5.03 12.68
C ALA A 247 5.59 -5.18 13.88
N MET A 248 5.79 -4.12 14.66
CA MET A 248 6.60 -4.19 15.89
C MET A 248 6.08 -5.20 16.92
N TYR A 249 4.77 -5.49 16.89
CA TYR A 249 4.09 -6.36 17.84
C TYR A 249 3.91 -7.78 17.30
N PHE A 250 3.35 -7.96 16.10
CA PHE A 250 3.08 -9.31 15.58
C PHE A 250 4.32 -10.03 15.07
N ILE A 251 5.39 -9.32 14.69
CA ILE A 251 6.69 -9.94 14.39
C ILE A 251 7.34 -10.28 15.72
N LYS A 252 7.40 -11.57 16.07
CA LYS A 252 7.95 -11.98 17.37
C LYS A 252 9.47 -12.06 17.31
N ASP A 253 10.13 -11.56 18.35
CA ASP A 253 11.60 -11.50 18.46
C ASP A 253 12.31 -12.85 18.27
N ASN A 254 11.62 -13.95 18.59
CA ASN A 254 12.19 -15.31 18.56
C ASN A 254 11.83 -16.09 17.29
N GLU A 255 11.07 -15.50 16.37
CA GLU A 255 10.71 -16.14 15.10
C GLU A 255 11.70 -15.66 14.02
N PHE A 256 12.69 -16.48 13.66
CA PHE A 256 13.59 -16.22 12.51
C PHE A 256 12.88 -16.32 11.14
N ASP A 257 11.56 -16.35 11.16
CA ASP A 257 10.69 -16.63 10.04
C ASP A 257 9.93 -15.34 9.67
N TYR A 258 10.64 -14.41 9.05
CA TYR A 258 10.06 -13.23 8.40
C TYR A 258 10.71 -13.01 7.04
N PRO A 259 9.99 -12.55 6.01
CA PRO A 259 10.57 -12.34 4.69
C PRO A 259 11.74 -11.34 4.69
N PRO A 260 12.73 -11.52 3.79
CA PRO A 260 13.67 -10.47 3.41
C PRO A 260 12.95 -9.14 3.21
N THR A 261 13.44 -8.07 3.82
CA THR A 261 12.71 -6.81 3.90
C THR A 261 13.52 -5.64 3.35
N ILE A 262 12.84 -4.76 2.62
CA ILE A 262 13.35 -3.46 2.19
C ILE A 262 12.55 -2.36 2.90
N LEU A 263 13.25 -1.47 3.61
CA LEU A 263 12.69 -0.29 4.26
C LEU A 263 13.22 0.97 3.58
N ILE A 264 12.35 1.73 2.92
CA ILE A 264 12.67 3.00 2.27
C ILE A 264 12.00 4.12 3.05
N HIS A 265 12.73 5.19 3.42
CA HIS A 265 12.13 6.29 4.20
C HIS A 265 12.84 7.62 3.97
N GLY A 266 12.10 8.72 3.85
CA GLY A 266 12.66 10.07 3.84
C GLY A 266 13.04 10.54 5.25
N LYS A 267 14.26 11.07 5.45
CA LYS A 267 14.70 11.49 6.79
C LYS A 267 13.99 12.74 7.33
N LYS A 268 13.28 13.48 6.49
CA LYS A 268 12.42 14.61 6.87
C LYS A 268 10.93 14.27 6.67
N ASP A 269 10.58 13.00 6.69
CA ASP A 269 9.19 12.58 6.66
C ASP A 269 8.43 13.23 7.81
N ASN A 270 7.30 13.81 7.45
CA ASN A 270 6.48 14.71 8.23
C ASN A 270 5.04 14.20 8.37
N ALA A 271 4.76 12.99 7.87
CA ALA A 271 3.50 12.27 8.05
C ALA A 271 3.72 10.94 8.80
N VAL A 272 4.83 10.25 8.54
CA VAL A 272 5.24 9.05 9.26
C VAL A 272 6.62 9.30 9.87
N PRO A 273 6.80 9.22 11.20
CA PRO A 273 8.10 9.47 11.80
C PRO A 273 9.16 8.45 11.34
N LEU A 274 10.38 8.92 11.08
CA LEU A 274 11.50 8.05 10.67
C LEU A 274 11.76 6.89 11.65
N HIS A 275 11.45 7.08 12.94
CA HIS A 275 11.65 6.04 13.94
C HIS A 275 10.73 4.82 13.74
N GLN A 276 9.63 4.96 13.00
CA GLN A 276 8.80 3.82 12.58
C GLN A 276 9.63 2.80 11.79
N SER A 277 10.38 3.24 10.76
CA SER A 277 11.24 2.33 10.00
C SER A 277 12.52 1.97 10.74
N THR A 278 13.19 2.91 11.41
CA THR A 278 14.47 2.58 12.07
C THR A 278 14.32 1.65 13.28
N ASN A 279 13.20 1.69 14.01
CA ASN A 279 12.94 0.73 15.09
C ASN A 279 12.65 -0.67 14.54
N LEU A 280 11.83 -0.77 13.49
CA LEU A 280 11.59 -2.03 12.80
C LEU A 280 12.89 -2.60 12.21
N GLY A 281 13.71 -1.77 11.57
CA GLY A 281 15.00 -2.17 11.02
C GLY A 281 15.94 -2.73 12.10
N LYS A 282 16.02 -2.10 13.27
CA LYS A 282 16.78 -2.64 14.43
C LYS A 282 16.27 -4.01 14.86
N LYS A 283 14.94 -4.19 14.93
CA LYS A 283 14.30 -5.45 15.30
C LYS A 283 14.61 -6.55 14.29
N LEU A 284 14.40 -6.30 12.99
CA LEU A 284 14.69 -7.26 11.93
C LEU A 284 16.17 -7.66 11.86
N LYS A 285 17.10 -6.71 12.11
CA LYS A 285 18.53 -7.01 12.24
C LYS A 285 18.84 -7.94 13.42
N LYS A 286 18.26 -7.68 14.59
CA LYS A 286 18.42 -8.54 15.78
C LYS A 286 17.95 -9.97 15.51
N MET A 287 16.94 -10.11 14.65
CA MET A 287 16.38 -11.38 14.21
C MET A 287 17.14 -12.01 13.03
N ASN A 288 18.25 -11.42 12.56
CA ASN A 288 19.00 -11.87 11.38
C ASN A 288 18.18 -11.98 10.09
N ILE A 289 17.11 -11.20 9.97
CA ILE A 289 16.33 -11.12 8.72
C ILE A 289 17.14 -10.33 7.69
N PRO A 290 17.30 -10.83 6.45
CA PRO A 290 17.93 -10.05 5.38
C PRO A 290 17.22 -8.72 5.20
N LEU A 291 17.98 -7.63 5.30
CA LEU A 291 17.41 -6.28 5.40
C LEU A 291 18.16 -5.29 4.52
N LYS A 292 17.42 -4.52 3.74
CA LYS A 292 17.91 -3.33 3.03
C LYS A 292 17.24 -2.09 3.60
N GLU A 293 18.02 -1.16 4.12
CA GLU A 293 17.54 0.14 4.58
C GLU A 293 18.00 1.25 3.63
N ILE A 294 17.07 2.11 3.20
CA ILE A 294 17.32 3.23 2.30
C ILE A 294 16.70 4.49 2.93
N TYR A 295 17.53 5.23 3.68
CA TYR A 295 17.11 6.45 4.38
C TYR A 295 17.58 7.72 3.65
N VAL A 296 16.67 8.36 2.91
CA VAL A 296 17.01 9.42 1.96
C VAL A 296 17.07 10.78 2.64
N GLN A 297 18.23 11.44 2.57
CA GLN A 297 18.48 12.73 3.25
C GLN A 297 17.58 13.85 2.70
N GLY A 298 16.98 14.63 3.59
CA GLY A 298 16.21 15.83 3.23
C GLY A 298 14.84 15.56 2.61
N LYS A 299 14.49 14.30 2.34
CA LYS A 299 13.23 13.92 1.70
C LYS A 299 12.09 13.78 2.70
N LYS A 300 10.90 14.25 2.30
CA LYS A 300 9.64 14.20 3.07
C LYS A 300 8.83 12.95 2.70
N HIS A 301 7.63 12.80 3.27
CA HIS A 301 6.68 11.78 2.82
C HIS A 301 6.43 11.90 1.32
N MET A 302 6.19 10.78 0.63
CA MET A 302 5.88 10.75 -0.81
C MET A 302 6.97 11.36 -1.71
N PHE A 303 8.24 11.31 -1.31
CA PHE A 303 9.33 11.89 -2.11
C PHE A 303 9.58 11.16 -3.43
N ASP A 304 9.07 9.95 -3.59
CA ASP A 304 9.32 9.04 -4.70
C ASP A 304 8.28 9.17 -5.84
N VAL A 305 7.23 9.97 -5.64
CA VAL A 305 6.12 10.12 -6.62
C VAL A 305 6.54 10.73 -7.96
N ASN A 306 7.74 11.28 -8.06
CA ASN A 306 8.27 11.84 -9.31
C ASN A 306 9.44 11.03 -9.90
N ILE A 307 9.84 9.93 -9.24
CA ILE A 307 10.90 9.07 -9.76
C ILE A 307 10.29 8.26 -10.91
N SER A 308 10.54 8.66 -12.15
CA SER A 308 9.95 8.03 -13.35
C SER A 308 10.92 7.14 -14.13
N GLY A 309 12.22 7.28 -13.90
CA GLY A 309 13.23 6.56 -14.68
C GLY A 309 14.67 6.85 -14.24
N PRO A 310 15.65 6.24 -14.94
CA PRO A 310 17.08 6.36 -14.64
C PRO A 310 17.65 7.78 -14.69
N GLU A 311 16.94 8.72 -15.33
CA GLU A 311 17.28 10.13 -15.37
C GLU A 311 17.07 10.86 -14.03
N ASP A 312 16.24 10.32 -13.13
CA ASP A 312 16.03 10.91 -11.81
C ASP A 312 17.24 10.60 -10.89
N PRO A 313 17.87 11.59 -10.23
CA PRO A 313 18.99 11.36 -9.33
C PRO A 313 18.73 10.39 -8.18
N LEU A 314 17.47 10.18 -7.80
CA LEU A 314 17.08 9.22 -6.77
C LEU A 314 16.95 7.79 -7.31
N TRP A 315 16.95 7.58 -8.62
CA TRP A 315 16.88 6.24 -9.21
C TRP A 315 18.03 5.35 -8.71
N ASP A 316 19.26 5.83 -8.79
CA ASP A 316 20.44 5.08 -8.34
C ASP A 316 20.52 4.96 -6.81
N VAL A 317 19.90 5.90 -6.09
CA VAL A 317 19.88 5.91 -4.62
C VAL A 317 18.82 4.96 -4.06
N VAL A 318 17.70 4.82 -4.74
CA VAL A 318 16.49 4.15 -4.22
C VAL A 318 16.15 2.91 -5.04
N VAL A 319 16.01 3.05 -6.34
CA VAL A 319 15.45 2.01 -7.22
C VAL A 319 16.48 0.93 -7.56
N VAL A 320 17.71 1.31 -7.91
CA VAL A 320 18.77 0.34 -8.21
C VAL A 320 19.05 -0.59 -7.02
N PRO A 321 19.17 -0.09 -5.78
CA PRO A 321 19.35 -0.96 -4.62
C PRO A 321 18.15 -1.87 -4.33
N VAL A 322 16.92 -1.45 -4.65
CA VAL A 322 15.72 -2.29 -4.58
C VAL A 322 15.82 -3.43 -5.58
N ILE A 323 16.11 -3.12 -6.84
CA ILE A 323 16.26 -4.11 -7.92
C ILE A 323 17.31 -5.15 -7.55
N GLN A 324 18.47 -4.70 -7.04
CA GLN A 324 19.54 -5.63 -6.66
C GLN A 324 19.10 -6.56 -5.53
N PHE A 325 18.53 -6.02 -4.45
CA PHE A 325 18.06 -6.83 -3.33
C PHE A 325 17.00 -7.84 -3.76
N VAL A 326 16.09 -7.45 -4.66
CA VAL A 326 15.06 -8.35 -5.21
C VAL A 326 15.69 -9.48 -6.02
N LYS A 327 16.67 -9.20 -6.88
CA LYS A 327 17.38 -10.23 -7.66
C LYS A 327 18.09 -11.24 -6.76
N ASP A 328 18.64 -10.79 -5.63
CA ASP A 328 19.35 -11.66 -4.69
C ASP A 328 18.41 -12.63 -3.94
N HIS A 329 17.11 -12.34 -3.89
CA HIS A 329 16.12 -13.11 -3.10
C HIS A 329 15.02 -13.78 -3.91
N ILE A 330 14.89 -13.47 -5.21
CA ILE A 330 13.90 -14.07 -6.10
C ILE A 330 14.61 -14.76 -7.27
N GLU A 331 14.56 -16.08 -7.25
CA GLU A 331 15.02 -16.91 -8.35
C GLU A 331 14.07 -16.79 -9.53
N VAL A 332 14.60 -16.46 -10.71
CA VAL A 332 13.83 -16.53 -11.96
C VAL A 332 14.04 -17.93 -12.55
N THR A 333 12.98 -18.73 -12.63
CA THR A 333 13.04 -20.01 -13.35
C THR A 333 13.35 -19.74 -14.83
N GLN A 334 14.59 -20.02 -15.24
CA GLN A 334 14.97 -20.05 -16.64
C GLN A 334 14.15 -21.15 -17.35
N PRO A 335 13.64 -20.93 -18.57
CA PRO A 335 12.99 -22.00 -19.32
C PRO A 335 13.99 -23.15 -19.49
N ARG A 336 13.56 -24.40 -19.24
CA ARG A 336 14.34 -25.58 -19.64
C ARG A 336 14.58 -25.49 -21.15
N VAL A 337 15.83 -25.24 -21.54
CA VAL A 337 16.25 -25.47 -22.92
C VAL A 337 16.16 -26.98 -23.13
N VAL A 338 15.11 -27.42 -23.81
CA VAL A 338 15.11 -28.76 -24.40
C VAL A 338 16.14 -28.69 -25.50
N VAL A 339 17.35 -29.16 -25.21
CA VAL A 339 18.35 -29.39 -26.24
C VAL A 339 17.81 -30.56 -27.04
N ASP A 340 17.23 -30.29 -28.21
CA ASP A 340 16.93 -31.31 -29.18
C ASP A 340 18.22 -32.09 -29.44
N LYS A 341 18.21 -33.38 -29.08
CA LYS A 341 19.30 -34.28 -29.44
C LYS A 341 19.45 -34.22 -30.96
N PRO A 342 20.67 -34.02 -31.50
CA PRO A 342 20.84 -33.97 -32.94
C PRO A 342 20.31 -35.27 -33.54
N TYR A 343 19.43 -35.12 -34.53
CA TYR A 343 18.98 -36.20 -35.40
C TYR A 343 20.21 -37.01 -35.84
N ARG A 344 20.28 -38.28 -35.45
CA ARG A 344 21.23 -39.21 -36.08
C ARG A 344 20.82 -39.31 -37.54
N GLN A 345 21.63 -38.75 -38.44
CA GLN A 345 21.54 -39.08 -39.85
C GLN A 345 21.67 -40.60 -39.98
N ALA A 346 20.60 -41.25 -40.43
CA ALA A 346 20.69 -42.60 -40.95
C ALA A 346 21.57 -42.53 -42.20
N ARG A 347 22.73 -43.19 -42.15
CA ARG A 347 23.49 -43.53 -43.35
C ARG A 347 22.67 -44.58 -44.10
N LEU A 348 22.28 -44.26 -45.33
CA LEU A 348 22.00 -45.23 -46.39
C LEU A 348 23.15 -45.15 -47.39
#